data_AF-A0A1C2XQA9-F1
#
_entry.id   AF-A0A1C2XQA9-F1
#
_cell.length_a   1.000
_cell.length_b   1.000
_cell.length_c   1.000
_cell.angle_alpha   90.00
_cell.angle_beta   90.00
_cell.angle_gamma   90.00
#
_symmetry.space_group_name_H-M   'P 1'
#
loop_
_entity.id
_entity.type
_entity.pdbx_description
1 polymer ?
#
loop_
_entity_poly.entity_id
_entity_poly.type
_entity_poly.pdbx_seq_one_letter_code
_entity_poly.pdbx_strand_id
1 'polypeptide(L)'
;MAICNNCGHENVEENKFCAECGTKLFNEVEKEHQIDHEEDGSSIISEYQESANVIVENDLNPNDAQEYSRKENFFSKFLSKIKPIIKNQKFKYIACAIVIVFILAGIIGYYQYEKYKENQFNVNVAKAEKYFNNDDFDKAKEYFETALRFQEDQKINEKMQLSIEMGESKNLFDSGNNFFDKKDYYLAYYAFDKVIAEDEKRFTLASAKKAECSKFYIDRKLSEAKENANEGNYLLAISCLNEITNFDSTNETAKTLRKQYQAKQDALDEEKARIEQERRAKEAAEAKALAKTQGVSIGMTQQQVLDSSWGRPTDINKTITEYGTHEQWVYNGYNYLYFEDGILTSIQN
;
A
#
# COMPACT_ATOMS: atom_id res chain seq x y z
N MET A 1 -1.04 -3.21 -18.45
CA MET A 1 -0.04 -3.17 -17.36
C MET A 1 -0.71 -2.60 -16.11
N ALA A 2 -0.34 -3.04 -14.92
CA ALA A 2 -0.92 -2.58 -13.66
C ALA A 2 0.04 -1.63 -12.93
N ILE A 3 -0.40 -0.41 -12.61
CA ILE A 3 0.41 0.55 -11.84
C ILE A 3 0.12 0.35 -10.35
N CYS A 4 1.18 0.25 -9.54
CA CYS A 4 1.04 0.10 -8.11
C CYS A 4 0.52 1.39 -7.45
N ASN A 5 -0.65 1.33 -6.80
CA ASN A 5 -1.25 2.48 -6.11
C ASN A 5 -0.46 2.96 -4.88
N ASN A 6 0.55 2.20 -4.43
CA ASN A 6 1.38 2.56 -3.28
C ASN A 6 2.74 3.16 -3.68
N CYS A 7 3.42 2.64 -4.71
CA CYS A 7 4.76 3.11 -5.10
C CYS A 7 4.88 3.60 -6.56
N GLY A 8 3.83 3.48 -7.37
CA GLY A 8 3.86 3.92 -8.77
C GLY A 8 4.58 2.99 -9.74
N HIS A 9 5.12 1.86 -9.29
CA HIS A 9 5.81 0.90 -10.15
C HIS A 9 4.87 0.30 -11.20
N GLU A 10 5.34 0.22 -12.45
CA GLU A 10 4.65 -0.49 -13.53
C GLU A 10 4.90 -1.99 -13.42
N ASN A 11 3.81 -2.76 -13.30
CA ASN A 11 3.83 -4.20 -13.19
C ASN A 11 3.18 -4.86 -14.41
N VAL A 12 3.65 -6.06 -14.76
CA VAL A 12 2.98 -6.91 -15.75
C VAL A 12 1.58 -7.29 -15.24
N GLU A 13 0.59 -7.34 -16.15
CA GLU A 13 -0.84 -7.52 -15.81
C GLU A 13 -1.13 -8.77 -14.98
N GLU A 14 -0.30 -9.81 -15.06
CA GLU A 14 -0.49 -11.07 -14.33
C GLU A 14 0.02 -11.03 -12.88
N ASN A 15 0.75 -9.98 -12.48
CA ASN A 15 1.27 -9.87 -11.13
C ASN A 15 0.15 -9.58 -10.12
N LYS A 16 0.00 -10.48 -9.14
CA LYS A 16 -0.91 -10.28 -8.00
C LYS A 16 -0.37 -9.26 -6.98
N PHE A 17 0.94 -9.01 -7.01
CA PHE A 17 1.65 -8.12 -6.09
C PHE A 17 2.68 -7.29 -6.84
N CYS A 18 2.92 -6.07 -6.38
CA CYS A 18 3.93 -5.18 -6.92
C CYS A 18 5.32 -5.78 -6.73
N ALA A 19 6.09 -5.88 -7.81
CA ALA A 19 7.46 -6.41 -7.79
C ALA A 19 8.44 -5.54 -6.98
N GLU A 20 8.14 -4.25 -6.80
CA GLU A 20 9.01 -3.32 -6.09
C GLU A 20 8.68 -3.24 -4.59
N CYS A 21 7.39 -3.12 -4.22
CA CYS A 21 7.00 -2.85 -2.82
C CYS A 21 6.09 -3.93 -2.21
N GLY A 22 5.77 -5.00 -2.94
CA GLY A 22 4.94 -6.11 -2.44
C GLY A 22 3.46 -5.79 -2.22
N THR A 23 3.01 -4.58 -2.57
CA THR A 23 1.59 -4.19 -2.42
C THR A 23 0.72 -4.97 -3.41
N LYS A 24 -0.42 -5.49 -2.93
CA LYS A 24 -1.37 -6.26 -3.77
C LYS A 24 -1.93 -5.37 -4.90
N LEU A 25 -1.90 -5.87 -6.12
CA LEU A 25 -2.45 -5.21 -7.31
C LEU A 25 -3.90 -5.69 -7.49
N PHE A 26 -4.83 -4.78 -7.74
CA PHE A 26 -6.23 -5.11 -7.99
C PHE A 26 -6.44 -5.28 -9.51
N ASN A 27 -6.72 -6.51 -9.96
CA ASN A 27 -7.08 -6.79 -11.35
C ASN A 27 -8.60 -6.93 -11.50
N GLU A 28 -9.18 -6.24 -12.47
CA GLU A 28 -10.63 -6.12 -12.72
C GLU A 28 -11.29 -7.35 -13.39
N VAL A 29 -10.66 -8.52 -13.40
CA VAL A 29 -11.20 -9.70 -14.11
C VAL A 29 -11.77 -10.71 -13.13
N GLU A 30 -12.95 -10.42 -12.57
CA GLU A 30 -13.83 -11.43 -11.94
C GLU A 30 -15.23 -10.83 -11.69
N LYS A 31 -15.97 -10.53 -12.76
CA LYS A 31 -17.43 -10.35 -12.70
C LYS A 31 -18.08 -10.86 -13.99
N GLU A 32 -18.27 -12.17 -14.10
CA GLU A 32 -19.40 -12.72 -14.86
C GLU A 32 -20.02 -13.89 -14.09
N HIS A 33 -21.35 -13.92 -14.10
CA HIS A 33 -22.25 -15.01 -13.72
C HIS A 33 -22.73 -15.11 -12.26
N GLN A 34 -23.74 -14.30 -11.91
CA GLN A 34 -25.10 -14.80 -11.64
C GLN A 34 -26.07 -13.62 -11.46
N ILE A 35 -27.03 -13.53 -12.38
CA ILE A 35 -28.23 -12.71 -12.26
C ILE A 35 -29.24 -13.56 -11.49
N ASP A 36 -29.73 -13.05 -10.36
CA ASP A 36 -31.14 -13.14 -9.98
C ASP A 36 -31.46 -12.05 -8.94
N HIS A 37 -32.62 -11.45 -9.14
CA HIS A 37 -33.15 -10.23 -8.52
C HIS A 37 -33.21 -10.24 -6.98
N GLU A 38 -32.88 -9.10 -6.36
CA GLU A 38 -33.84 -8.29 -5.57
C GLU A 38 -33.20 -6.96 -5.11
N GLU A 39 -34.01 -5.91 -5.13
CA GLU A 39 -33.69 -4.50 -4.92
C GLU A 39 -33.40 -4.17 -3.45
N ASP A 40 -32.47 -3.23 -3.21
CA ASP A 40 -32.64 -2.00 -2.42
C ASP A 40 -31.29 -1.51 -1.84
N GLY A 41 -31.07 -0.20 -1.88
CA GLY A 41 -30.36 0.48 -0.79
C GLY A 41 -28.89 0.84 -0.99
N SER A 42 -28.65 1.88 -1.79
CA SER A 42 -27.78 3.02 -1.44
C SER A 42 -26.39 2.73 -0.84
N SER A 43 -25.36 2.92 -1.66
CA SER A 43 -24.05 3.45 -1.25
C SER A 43 -23.74 4.60 -2.17
N ILE A 44 -23.52 5.82 -1.65
CA ILE A 44 -22.41 6.70 -2.06
C ILE A 44 -22.07 7.63 -0.87
N ILE A 45 -20.90 7.40 -0.26
CA ILE A 45 -20.10 8.45 0.37
C ILE A 45 -19.00 8.77 -0.65
N SER A 46 -18.95 10.01 -1.13
CA SER A 46 -17.69 10.69 -1.46
C SER A 46 -17.95 12.18 -1.65
N GLU A 47 -16.93 12.97 -1.30
CA GLU A 47 -16.75 14.41 -1.56
C GLU A 47 -17.17 15.37 -0.44
N TYR A 48 -16.33 15.37 0.59
CA TYR A 48 -15.92 16.60 1.25
C TYR A 48 -14.85 17.31 0.41
N GLN A 49 -14.87 18.64 0.51
CA GLN A 49 -13.90 19.65 0.02
C GLN A 49 -14.09 20.15 -1.41
N GLU A 50 -14.91 21.20 -1.56
CA GLU A 50 -14.43 22.54 -1.91
C GLU A 50 -15.60 23.54 -1.88
N SER A 51 -15.57 24.50 -0.96
CA SER A 51 -15.96 25.90 -1.23
C SER A 51 -16.04 26.70 0.07
N ALA A 52 -14.94 27.38 0.42
CA ALA A 52 -14.99 28.62 1.16
C ALA A 52 -14.65 29.75 0.18
N ASN A 53 -15.60 30.69 0.04
CA ASN A 53 -15.53 32.00 -0.61
C ASN A 53 -15.40 32.05 -2.15
N VAL A 54 -16.44 32.57 -2.83
CA VAL A 54 -16.48 33.94 -3.39
C VAL A 54 -17.90 34.27 -3.91
N ILE A 55 -18.45 35.32 -3.29
CA ILE A 55 -19.44 36.35 -3.66
C ILE A 55 -19.98 36.40 -5.13
N VAL A 56 -21.32 36.39 -5.21
CA VAL A 56 -22.26 37.13 -6.11
C VAL A 56 -22.19 36.92 -7.63
N GLU A 57 -23.24 36.30 -8.17
CA GLU A 57 -24.08 36.93 -9.21
C GLU A 57 -25.53 36.41 -9.10
N ASN A 58 -26.47 37.33 -9.25
CA ASN A 58 -27.91 37.11 -9.19
C ASN A 58 -28.38 36.48 -10.50
N ASP A 59 -29.08 35.34 -10.42
CA ASP A 59 -30.07 34.96 -11.44
C ASP A 59 -31.45 34.91 -10.79
N LEU A 60 -32.15 36.04 -10.90
CA LEU A 60 -33.55 36.17 -10.53
C LEU A 60 -34.39 35.36 -11.52
N ASN A 61 -35.09 34.34 -11.02
CA ASN A 61 -36.13 33.63 -11.75
C ASN A 61 -37.24 34.62 -12.16
N PRO A 62 -37.61 34.73 -13.44
CA PRO A 62 -38.63 35.67 -13.91
C PRO A 62 -40.05 35.38 -13.34
N ASN A 63 -40.27 34.21 -12.73
CA ASN A 63 -41.51 33.89 -12.01
C ASN A 63 -41.58 34.51 -10.61
N ASP A 64 -40.44 34.80 -9.96
CA ASP A 64 -40.42 35.43 -8.64
C ASP A 64 -40.80 36.91 -8.72
N ALA A 65 -40.44 37.60 -9.81
CA ALA A 65 -40.82 38.99 -10.06
C ALA A 65 -42.34 39.17 -10.25
N GLN A 66 -43.03 38.19 -10.85
CA GLN A 66 -44.48 38.22 -10.97
C GLN A 66 -45.20 37.96 -9.64
N GLU A 67 -44.63 37.14 -8.76
CA GLU A 67 -45.18 36.91 -7.41
C GLU A 67 -44.92 38.12 -6.48
N TYR A 68 -43.74 38.74 -6.59
CA TYR A 68 -43.39 39.95 -5.83
C TYR A 68 -44.25 41.16 -6.20
N SER A 69 -44.48 41.40 -7.49
CA SER A 69 -45.36 42.48 -7.97
C SER A 69 -46.83 42.28 -7.55
N ARG A 70 -47.27 41.02 -7.41
CA ARG A 70 -48.62 40.68 -6.95
C ARG A 70 -48.77 40.92 -5.44
N LYS A 71 -47.74 40.64 -4.63
CA LYS A 71 -47.70 40.91 -3.18
C LYS A 71 -47.60 42.42 -2.88
N GLU A 72 -46.85 43.21 -3.65
CA GLU A 72 -46.81 44.68 -3.52
C GLU A 72 -48.15 45.35 -3.87
N ASN A 73 -48.83 44.86 -4.92
CA ASN A 73 -50.16 45.36 -5.29
C ASN A 73 -51.24 45.03 -4.24
N PHE A 74 -51.09 43.92 -3.51
CA PHE A 74 -51.98 43.60 -2.40
C PHE A 74 -51.70 44.48 -1.18
N PHE A 75 -50.44 44.59 -0.75
CA PHE A 75 -50.06 45.40 0.41
C PHE A 75 -50.35 46.89 0.20
N SER A 76 -50.05 47.46 -0.98
CA SER A 76 -50.34 48.87 -1.27
C SER A 76 -51.85 49.17 -1.34
N LYS A 77 -52.65 48.24 -1.87
CA LYS A 77 -54.11 48.34 -1.95
C LYS A 77 -54.79 48.08 -0.60
N PHE A 78 -54.18 47.25 0.25
CA PHE A 78 -54.57 47.07 1.65
C PHE A 78 -54.26 48.34 2.44
N LEU A 79 -53.01 48.84 2.41
CA LEU A 79 -52.55 50.04 3.11
C LEU A 79 -53.32 51.30 2.71
N SER A 80 -53.71 51.45 1.44
CA SER A 80 -54.52 52.59 0.98
C SER A 80 -55.95 52.59 1.55
N LYS A 81 -56.54 51.41 1.82
CA LYS A 81 -57.86 51.28 2.48
C LYS A 81 -57.82 51.56 3.99
N ILE A 82 -56.68 51.35 4.66
CA ILE A 82 -56.51 51.59 6.11
C ILE A 82 -56.11 53.05 6.40
N LYS A 83 -55.54 53.76 5.41
CA LYS A 83 -55.06 55.15 5.50
C LYS A 83 -56.06 56.16 6.13
N PRO A 84 -57.38 56.16 5.83
CA PRO A 84 -58.34 57.06 6.48
C PRO A 84 -58.74 56.66 7.91
N ILE A 85 -58.56 55.39 8.29
CA ILE A 85 -58.94 54.84 9.61
C ILE A 85 -57.85 55.16 10.66
N ILE A 86 -56.58 55.23 10.23
CA ILE A 86 -55.40 55.53 11.07
C ILE A 86 -55.32 57.03 11.47
N LYS A 87 -56.19 57.90 10.92
CA LYS A 87 -56.23 59.33 11.25
C LYS A 87 -56.80 59.62 12.64
N ASN A 88 -57.55 58.68 13.23
CA ASN A 88 -58.17 58.84 14.54
C ASN A 88 -57.18 58.48 15.67
N GLN A 89 -56.96 59.40 16.62
CA GLN A 89 -55.92 59.27 17.66
C GLN A 89 -56.12 58.01 18.53
N LYS A 90 -57.37 57.61 18.78
CA LYS A 90 -57.72 56.37 19.51
C LYS A 90 -57.37 55.09 18.74
N PHE A 91 -57.48 55.11 17.41
CA PHE A 91 -57.16 53.94 16.56
C PHE A 91 -55.65 53.70 16.48
N LYS A 92 -54.84 54.76 16.56
CA LYS A 92 -53.37 54.64 16.67
C LYS A 92 -52.94 53.89 17.92
N TYR A 93 -53.55 54.17 19.08
CA TYR A 93 -53.24 53.45 20.33
C TYR A 93 -53.65 51.97 20.28
N ILE A 94 -54.79 51.65 19.67
CA ILE A 94 -55.24 50.25 19.48
C ILE A 94 -54.30 49.50 18.54
N ALA A 95 -53.90 50.11 17.42
CA ALA A 95 -52.92 49.53 16.51
C ALA A 95 -51.56 49.30 17.20
N CYS A 96 -51.07 50.26 18.01
CA CYS A 96 -49.87 50.08 18.80
C CYS A 96 -49.99 48.93 19.82
N ALA A 97 -51.13 48.82 20.52
CA ALA A 97 -51.37 47.73 21.47
C ALA A 97 -51.35 46.35 20.80
N ILE A 98 -51.94 46.22 19.60
CA ILE A 98 -51.93 44.97 18.83
C ILE A 98 -50.50 44.59 18.41
N VAL A 99 -49.70 45.56 17.94
CA VAL A 99 -48.29 45.32 17.59
C VAL A 99 -47.50 44.85 18.82
N ILE A 100 -47.72 45.45 19.99
CA ILE A 100 -47.09 45.02 21.24
C ILE A 100 -47.48 43.57 21.59
N VAL A 101 -48.74 43.18 21.43
CA VAL A 101 -49.18 41.79 21.67
C VAL A 101 -48.49 40.81 20.74
N PHE A 102 -48.35 41.11 19.44
CA PHE A 102 -47.62 40.25 18.51
C PHE A 102 -46.12 40.15 18.84
N ILE A 103 -45.49 41.25 19.26
CA ILE A 103 -44.11 41.23 19.73
C ILE A 103 -43.96 40.35 20.96
N LEU A 104 -44.84 40.49 21.95
CA LEU A 104 -44.84 39.66 23.16
C LEU A 104 -45.06 38.18 22.84
N ALA A 105 -45.99 37.86 21.93
CA ALA A 105 -46.21 36.49 21.46
C ALA A 105 -44.97 35.93 20.74
N GLY A 106 -44.30 36.74 19.91
CA GLY A 106 -43.05 36.38 19.25
C GLY A 106 -41.93 36.10 20.25
N ILE A 107 -41.78 36.93 21.29
CA ILE A 107 -40.81 36.73 22.36
C ILE A 107 -41.11 35.43 23.13
N ILE A 108 -42.36 35.21 23.51
CA ILE A 108 -42.78 33.98 24.21
C ILE A 108 -42.54 32.73 23.33
N GLY A 109 -42.85 32.82 22.04
CA GLY A 109 -42.59 31.75 21.08
C GLY A 109 -41.10 31.44 20.94
N TYR A 110 -40.27 32.48 20.84
CA TYR A 110 -38.81 32.36 20.81
C TYR A 110 -38.26 31.67 22.07
N TYR A 111 -38.69 32.09 23.27
CA TYR A 111 -38.27 31.46 24.52
C TYR A 111 -38.69 29.98 24.60
N GLN A 112 -39.89 29.64 24.13
CA GLN A 112 -40.33 28.24 24.08
C GLN A 112 -39.51 27.41 23.11
N TYR A 113 -39.17 27.96 21.95
CA TYR A 113 -38.34 27.30 20.94
C TYR A 113 -36.91 27.06 21.46
N GLU A 114 -36.25 28.06 22.04
CA GLU A 114 -34.92 27.92 22.63
C GLU A 114 -34.91 26.86 23.75
N LYS A 115 -35.92 26.87 24.64
CA LYS A 115 -36.05 25.87 25.69
C LYS A 115 -36.28 24.45 25.15
N TYR A 116 -37.07 24.31 24.08
CA TYR A 116 -37.26 23.04 23.40
C TYR A 116 -35.94 22.53 22.81
N LYS A 117 -35.19 23.40 22.12
CA LYS A 117 -33.89 23.10 21.51
C LYS A 117 -32.88 22.63 22.57
N GLU A 118 -32.76 23.38 23.66
CA GLU A 118 -31.90 23.04 24.81
C GLU A 118 -32.30 21.69 25.43
N ASN A 119 -33.60 21.46 25.62
CA ASN A 119 -34.08 20.18 26.15
C ASN A 119 -33.76 19.00 25.23
N GLN A 120 -33.94 19.15 23.91
CA GLN A 120 -33.60 18.11 22.94
C GLN A 120 -32.09 17.86 22.87
N PHE A 121 -31.27 18.91 22.92
CA PHE A 121 -29.83 18.78 23.03
C PHE A 121 -29.44 17.93 24.25
N ASN A 122 -29.89 18.33 25.45
CA ASN A 122 -29.54 17.65 26.70
C ASN A 122 -30.04 16.20 26.75
N VAL A 123 -31.25 15.91 26.26
CA VAL A 123 -31.80 14.55 26.22
C VAL A 123 -30.98 13.65 25.30
N ASN A 124 -30.55 14.15 24.13
CA ASN A 124 -29.73 13.37 23.21
C ASN A 124 -28.31 13.17 23.74
N VAL A 125 -27.69 14.18 24.36
CA VAL A 125 -26.40 14.02 25.06
C VAL A 125 -26.49 12.93 26.13
N ALA A 126 -27.52 12.94 26.98
CA ALA A 126 -27.70 11.92 28.02
C ALA A 126 -27.88 10.50 27.45
N LYS A 127 -28.59 10.36 26.31
CA LYS A 127 -28.69 9.07 25.61
C LYS A 127 -27.36 8.63 25.03
N ALA A 128 -26.63 9.53 24.39
CA ALA A 128 -25.33 9.27 23.80
C ALA A 128 -24.35 8.75 24.87
N GLU A 129 -24.25 9.45 26.01
CA GLU A 129 -23.40 9.04 27.13
C GLU A 129 -23.81 7.67 27.69
N LYS A 130 -25.11 7.38 27.76
CA LYS A 130 -25.59 6.05 28.17
C LYS A 130 -25.13 4.95 27.20
N TYR A 131 -25.22 5.16 25.89
CA TYR A 131 -24.77 4.17 24.90
C TYR A 131 -23.25 4.04 24.88
N PHE A 132 -22.54 5.16 25.00
CA PHE A 132 -21.07 5.20 25.11
C PHE A 132 -20.58 4.34 26.26
N ASN A 133 -21.16 4.51 27.46
CA ASN A 133 -20.80 3.72 28.64
C ASN A 133 -21.15 2.22 28.54
N ASN A 134 -21.97 1.83 27.56
CA ASN A 134 -22.34 0.44 27.29
C ASN A 134 -21.57 -0.17 26.11
N ASP A 135 -20.51 0.48 25.61
CA ASP A 135 -19.73 0.08 24.43
C ASP A 135 -20.55 -0.02 23.12
N ASP A 136 -21.68 0.70 23.04
CA ASP A 136 -22.50 0.86 21.84
C ASP A 136 -22.17 2.21 21.19
N PHE A 137 -20.95 2.28 20.67
CA PHE A 137 -20.34 3.52 20.17
C PHE A 137 -21.01 4.08 18.92
N ASP A 138 -21.59 3.20 18.09
CA ASP A 138 -22.35 3.60 16.90
C ASP A 138 -23.60 4.39 17.29
N LYS A 139 -24.37 3.89 18.27
CA LYS A 139 -25.52 4.64 18.80
C LYS A 139 -25.10 5.87 19.57
N ALA A 140 -24.00 5.82 20.31
CA ALA A 140 -23.48 6.99 21.01
C ALA A 140 -23.20 8.14 20.03
N LYS A 141 -22.49 7.83 18.93
CA LYS A 141 -22.23 8.75 17.83
C LYS A 141 -23.54 9.32 17.25
N GLU A 142 -24.52 8.48 16.91
CA GLU A 142 -25.80 8.91 16.33
C GLU A 142 -26.53 9.93 17.23
N TYR A 143 -26.55 9.68 18.55
CA TYR A 143 -27.17 10.61 19.50
C TYR A 143 -26.37 11.89 19.71
N PHE A 144 -25.04 11.84 19.69
CA PHE A 144 -24.22 13.07 19.71
C PHE A 144 -24.42 13.90 18.44
N GLU A 145 -24.45 13.28 17.26
CA GLU A 145 -24.79 13.94 15.99
C GLU A 145 -26.17 14.60 16.07
N THR A 146 -27.16 13.88 16.60
CA THR A 146 -28.51 14.41 16.77
C THR A 146 -28.54 15.60 17.72
N ALA A 147 -27.77 15.57 18.82
CA ALA A 147 -27.64 16.71 19.73
C ALA A 147 -27.06 17.93 19.01
N LEU A 148 -25.99 17.76 18.22
CA LEU A 148 -25.33 18.84 17.49
C LEU A 148 -26.22 19.53 16.45
N ARG A 149 -27.26 18.84 15.93
CA ARG A 149 -28.28 19.46 15.06
C ARG A 149 -29.13 20.50 15.78
N PHE A 150 -29.28 20.41 17.11
CA PHE A 150 -29.99 21.41 17.91
C PHE A 150 -29.05 22.55 18.31
N GLN A 151 -27.83 22.23 18.75
CA GLN A 151 -26.87 23.22 19.21
C GLN A 151 -25.45 22.76 18.95
N GLU A 152 -24.67 23.60 18.26
CA GLU A 152 -23.23 23.39 18.11
C GLU A 152 -22.56 23.49 19.47
N ASP A 153 -21.78 22.48 19.82
CA ASP A 153 -20.96 22.45 21.01
C ASP A 153 -19.68 21.68 20.71
N GLN A 154 -18.54 22.34 20.88
CA GLN A 154 -17.24 21.76 20.56
C GLN A 154 -16.97 20.50 21.38
N LYS A 155 -17.33 20.47 22.68
CA LYS A 155 -17.08 19.32 23.55
C LYS A 155 -17.94 18.13 23.16
N ILE A 156 -19.17 18.38 22.73
CA ILE A 156 -20.04 17.31 22.21
C ILE A 156 -19.52 16.78 20.88
N ASN A 157 -19.01 17.66 20.00
CA ASN A 157 -18.35 17.23 18.78
C ASN A 157 -17.09 16.38 19.06
N GLU A 158 -16.27 16.77 20.04
CA GLU A 158 -15.12 15.98 20.51
C GLU A 158 -15.56 14.61 21.05
N LYS A 159 -16.63 14.54 21.85
CA LYS A 159 -17.20 13.26 22.34
C LYS A 159 -17.77 12.39 21.22
N MET A 160 -18.34 12.99 20.18
CA MET A 160 -18.82 12.28 19.00
C MET A 160 -17.64 11.64 18.25
N GLN A 161 -16.56 12.38 18.03
CA GLN A 161 -15.35 11.84 17.40
C GLN A 161 -14.71 10.75 18.25
N LEU A 162 -14.62 10.96 19.57
CA LEU A 162 -14.16 9.93 20.51
C LEU A 162 -15.02 8.66 20.41
N SER A 163 -16.33 8.77 20.19
CA SER A 163 -17.20 7.59 19.98
C SER A 163 -16.78 6.80 18.74
N ILE A 164 -16.44 7.47 17.64
CA ILE A 164 -15.96 6.82 16.41
C ILE A 164 -14.64 6.08 16.70
N GLU A 165 -13.68 6.77 17.30
CA GLU A 165 -12.36 6.22 17.64
C GLU A 165 -12.46 5.02 18.59
N MET A 166 -13.34 5.10 19.60
CA MET A 166 -13.62 3.99 20.53
C MET A 166 -14.26 2.78 19.81
N GLY A 167 -15.15 3.02 18.84
CA GLY A 167 -15.73 1.98 17.99
C GLY A 167 -14.68 1.25 17.17
N GLU A 168 -13.77 2.00 16.53
CA GLU A 168 -12.65 1.44 15.77
C GLU A 168 -11.69 0.67 16.68
N SER A 169 -11.33 1.24 17.83
CA SER A 169 -10.46 0.61 18.83
C SER A 169 -11.01 -0.74 19.31
N LYS A 170 -12.32 -0.81 19.59
CA LYS A 170 -13.02 -2.05 19.91
C LYS A 170 -12.92 -3.08 18.77
N ASN A 171 -13.22 -2.67 17.53
CA ASN A 171 -13.16 -3.56 16.38
C ASN A 171 -11.74 -4.09 16.12
N LEU A 172 -10.71 -3.25 16.33
CA LEU A 172 -9.30 -3.61 16.22
C LEU A 172 -8.92 -4.64 17.29
N PHE A 173 -9.36 -4.45 18.53
CA PHE A 173 -9.14 -5.41 19.60
C PHE A 173 -9.78 -6.78 19.30
N ASP A 174 -11.03 -6.79 18.83
CA ASP A 174 -11.74 -8.02 18.48
C ASP A 174 -11.07 -8.73 17.29
N SER A 175 -10.65 -7.96 16.27
CA SER A 175 -9.89 -8.48 15.13
C SER A 175 -8.54 -9.05 15.56
N GLY A 176 -7.83 -8.37 16.47
CA GLY A 176 -6.57 -8.84 17.03
C GLY A 176 -6.73 -10.19 17.74
N ASN A 177 -7.81 -10.36 18.51
CA ASN A 177 -8.12 -11.65 19.12
C ASN A 177 -8.42 -12.72 18.08
N ASN A 178 -9.14 -12.40 17.01
CA ASN A 178 -9.42 -13.34 15.93
C ASN A 178 -8.13 -13.82 15.22
N PHE A 179 -7.20 -12.91 14.93
CA PHE A 179 -5.90 -13.25 14.36
C PHE A 179 -5.05 -14.06 15.33
N PHE A 180 -5.08 -13.72 16.61
CA PHE A 180 -4.37 -14.44 17.67
C PHE A 180 -4.83 -15.90 17.75
N ASP A 181 -6.14 -16.15 17.74
CA ASP A 181 -6.71 -17.51 17.80
C ASP A 181 -6.34 -18.33 16.55
N LYS A 182 -6.21 -17.66 15.40
CA LYS A 182 -5.70 -18.24 14.15
C LYS A 182 -4.17 -18.40 14.10
N LYS A 183 -3.46 -17.98 15.16
CA LYS A 183 -1.99 -17.96 15.27
C LYS A 183 -1.30 -17.07 14.22
N ASP A 184 -2.03 -16.13 13.64
CA ASP A 184 -1.45 -15.08 12.81
C ASP A 184 -0.96 -13.94 13.70
N TYR A 185 0.14 -14.20 14.40
CA TYR A 185 0.68 -13.28 15.40
C TYR A 185 1.18 -11.96 14.79
N TYR A 186 1.49 -11.94 13.50
CA TYR A 186 1.86 -10.70 12.81
C TYR A 186 0.64 -9.78 12.70
N LEU A 187 -0.46 -10.25 12.10
CA LEU A 187 -1.67 -9.44 11.98
C LEU A 187 -2.29 -9.11 13.34
N ALA A 188 -2.26 -10.05 14.29
CA ALA A 188 -2.71 -9.82 15.65
C ALA A 188 -1.91 -8.68 16.32
N TYR A 189 -0.58 -8.67 16.19
CA TYR A 189 0.27 -7.60 16.72
C TYR A 189 -0.16 -6.22 16.23
N TYR A 190 -0.32 -6.05 14.90
CA TYR A 190 -0.69 -4.74 14.34
C TYR A 190 -2.10 -4.31 14.71
N ALA A 191 -3.05 -5.24 14.84
CA ALA A 191 -4.39 -4.93 15.29
C ALA A 191 -4.37 -4.43 16.74
N PHE A 192 -3.65 -5.11 17.64
CA PHE A 192 -3.51 -4.68 19.03
C PHE A 192 -2.70 -3.38 19.20
N ASP A 193 -1.71 -3.13 18.33
CA ASP A 193 -0.91 -1.90 18.33
C ASP A 193 -1.75 -0.64 18.03
N LYS A 194 -2.82 -0.79 17.26
CA LYS A 194 -3.72 0.31 16.89
C LYS A 194 -4.84 0.57 17.90
N VAL A 195 -4.97 -0.25 18.95
CA VAL A 195 -5.93 0.01 20.03
C VAL A 195 -5.47 1.25 20.78
N ILE A 196 -6.33 2.26 20.87
CA ILE A 196 -5.99 3.58 21.43
C ILE A 196 -6.01 3.57 22.96
N ALA A 197 -5.27 4.50 23.57
CA ALA A 197 -5.12 4.57 25.03
C ALA A 197 -6.42 5.01 25.74
N GLU A 198 -7.26 5.76 25.04
CA GLU A 198 -8.57 6.24 25.48
C GLU A 198 -9.55 5.09 25.72
N ASP A 199 -9.41 3.95 25.02
CA ASP A 199 -10.13 2.72 25.33
C ASP A 199 -9.44 1.99 26.49
N GLU A 200 -9.48 2.58 27.67
CA GLU A 200 -8.80 2.07 28.88
C GLU A 200 -9.13 0.58 29.16
N LYS A 201 -10.36 0.18 28.84
CA LYS A 201 -10.87 -1.17 29.04
C LYS A 201 -10.11 -2.20 28.20
N ARG A 202 -9.79 -1.88 26.95
CA ARG A 202 -9.13 -2.80 26.00
C ARG A 202 -7.64 -2.56 25.90
N PHE A 203 -7.18 -1.32 26.06
CA PHE A 203 -5.80 -0.91 25.83
C PHE A 203 -4.79 -1.73 26.62
N THR A 204 -5.03 -1.92 27.93
CA THR A 204 -4.11 -2.71 28.77
C THR A 204 -4.02 -4.16 28.31
N LEU A 205 -5.16 -4.76 27.92
CA LEU A 205 -5.19 -6.13 27.41
C LEU A 205 -4.53 -6.23 26.03
N ALA A 206 -4.79 -5.26 25.16
CA ALA A 206 -4.20 -5.16 23.83
C ALA A 206 -2.68 -5.03 23.91
N SER A 207 -2.16 -4.18 24.79
CA SER A 207 -0.73 -3.99 25.02
C SER A 207 -0.04 -5.27 25.49
N ALA A 208 -0.65 -5.99 26.44
CA ALA A 208 -0.14 -7.29 26.89
C ALA A 208 -0.12 -8.33 25.74
N LYS A 209 -1.23 -8.44 25.01
CA LYS A 209 -1.35 -9.35 23.86
C LYS A 209 -0.42 -8.98 22.71
N LYS A 210 -0.18 -7.70 22.45
CA LYS A 210 0.80 -7.21 21.48
C LYS A 210 2.20 -7.71 21.83
N ALA A 211 2.62 -7.58 23.09
CA ALA A 211 3.92 -8.08 23.53
C ALA A 211 4.03 -9.61 23.35
N GLU A 212 2.97 -10.34 23.67
CA GLU A 212 2.88 -11.79 23.46
C GLU A 212 2.96 -12.18 21.98
N CYS A 213 2.21 -11.49 21.11
CA CYS A 213 2.24 -11.70 19.66
C CYS A 213 3.64 -11.48 19.08
N SER A 214 4.29 -10.37 19.47
CA SER A 214 5.66 -10.06 19.06
C SER A 214 6.61 -11.21 19.40
N LYS A 215 6.55 -11.68 20.64
CA LYS A 215 7.35 -12.82 21.09
C LYS A 215 7.08 -14.07 20.26
N PHE A 216 5.82 -14.49 20.10
CA PHE A 216 5.50 -15.70 19.34
C PHE A 216 5.89 -15.62 17.86
N TYR A 217 5.71 -14.45 17.24
CA TYR A 217 6.12 -14.21 15.86
C TYR A 217 7.64 -14.38 15.70
N ILE A 218 8.41 -13.72 16.56
CA ILE A 218 9.87 -13.78 16.55
C ILE A 218 10.36 -15.20 16.84
N ASP A 219 9.84 -15.86 17.87
CA ASP A 219 10.25 -17.22 18.25
C ASP A 219 9.99 -18.23 17.13
N ARG A 220 8.85 -18.12 16.44
CA ARG A 220 8.53 -18.94 15.27
C ARG A 220 9.53 -18.70 14.14
N LYS A 221 9.76 -17.44 13.77
CA LYS A 221 10.69 -17.08 12.69
C LYS A 221 12.14 -17.47 12.99
N LEU A 222 12.56 -17.37 14.24
CA LEU A 222 13.88 -17.85 14.68
C LEU A 222 13.99 -19.37 14.56
N SER A 223 12.91 -20.10 14.83
CA SER A 223 12.87 -21.57 14.69
C SER A 223 12.94 -21.96 13.22
N GLU A 224 12.11 -21.37 12.36
CA GLU A 224 12.15 -21.54 10.90
C GLU A 224 13.55 -21.26 10.33
N ALA A 225 14.20 -20.18 10.79
CA ALA A 225 15.55 -19.84 10.36
C ALA A 225 16.59 -20.93 10.73
N LYS A 226 16.51 -21.45 11.96
CA LYS A 226 17.43 -22.50 12.43
C LYS A 226 17.20 -23.82 11.70
N GLU A 227 15.95 -24.18 11.43
CA GLU A 227 15.59 -25.38 10.68
C GLU A 227 16.14 -25.32 9.24
N ASN A 228 15.88 -24.21 8.53
CA ASN A 228 16.43 -23.99 7.20
C ASN A 228 17.97 -24.05 7.19
N ALA A 229 18.63 -23.45 8.19
CA ALA A 229 20.08 -23.48 8.29
C ALA A 229 20.62 -24.89 8.57
N ASN A 230 19.90 -25.73 9.33
CA ASN A 230 20.27 -27.13 9.56
C ASN A 230 20.16 -27.97 8.29
N GLU A 231 19.23 -27.63 7.40
CA GLU A 231 19.08 -28.23 6.07
C GLU A 231 20.09 -27.69 5.03
N GLY A 232 20.93 -26.72 5.42
CA GLY A 232 21.86 -26.05 4.50
C GLY A 232 21.22 -24.98 3.61
N ASN A 233 19.93 -24.68 3.81
CA ASN A 233 19.16 -23.67 3.09
C ASN A 233 19.42 -22.27 3.68
N TYR A 234 20.68 -21.81 3.65
CA TYR A 234 21.08 -20.57 4.33
C TYR A 234 20.40 -19.32 3.79
N LEU A 235 20.08 -19.25 2.50
CA LEU A 235 19.33 -18.14 1.92
C LEU A 235 17.92 -18.01 2.51
N LEU A 236 17.20 -19.14 2.69
CA LEU A 236 15.90 -19.15 3.35
C LEU A 236 16.02 -18.78 4.83
N ALA A 237 17.03 -19.30 5.51
CA ALA A 237 17.31 -18.93 6.89
C ALA A 237 17.55 -17.41 7.05
N ILE A 238 18.36 -16.81 6.18
CA ILE A 238 18.62 -15.36 6.15
C ILE A 238 17.34 -14.57 5.87
N SER A 239 16.47 -15.07 4.97
CA SER A 239 15.17 -14.45 4.69
C SER A 239 14.29 -14.36 5.94
N CYS A 240 14.13 -15.47 6.68
CA CYS A 240 13.38 -15.46 7.95
C CYS A 240 13.95 -14.47 8.98
N LEU A 241 15.28 -14.35 9.05
CA LEU A 241 15.94 -13.41 9.96
C LEU A 241 15.75 -11.95 9.53
N ASN A 242 15.68 -11.68 8.23
CA ASN A 242 15.36 -10.36 7.72
C ASN A 242 13.93 -9.95 8.05
N GLU A 243 12.97 -10.87 7.96
CA GLU A 243 11.59 -10.63 8.42
C GLU A 243 11.56 -10.22 9.90
N ILE A 244 12.37 -10.85 10.75
CA ILE A 244 12.50 -10.45 12.16
C ILE A 244 13.09 -9.04 12.27
N THR A 245 14.18 -8.73 11.58
CA THR A 245 14.79 -7.38 11.70
C THR A 245 13.94 -6.26 11.11
N ASN A 246 13.05 -6.58 10.17
CA ASN A 246 12.08 -5.63 9.63
C ASN A 246 10.95 -5.37 10.63
N PHE A 247 10.56 -6.40 11.38
CA PHE A 247 9.53 -6.31 12.42
C PHE A 247 10.06 -5.68 13.72
N ASP A 248 11.24 -6.11 14.17
CA ASP A 248 11.98 -5.61 15.32
C ASP A 248 13.45 -5.38 14.93
N SER A 249 13.76 -4.13 14.57
CA SER A 249 15.09 -3.72 14.14
C SER A 249 16.14 -3.76 15.26
N THR A 250 15.70 -3.92 16.52
CA THR A 250 16.59 -4.03 17.69
C THR A 250 16.96 -5.47 18.03
N ASN A 251 16.44 -6.46 17.28
CA ASN A 251 16.67 -7.86 17.56
C ASN A 251 18.12 -8.32 17.27
N GLU A 252 18.98 -8.28 18.28
CA GLU A 252 20.40 -8.64 18.15
C GLU A 252 20.63 -10.12 17.86
N THR A 253 19.76 -11.01 18.36
CA THR A 253 19.81 -12.44 18.04
C THR A 253 19.67 -12.67 16.54
N ALA A 254 18.67 -12.04 15.90
CA ALA A 254 18.45 -12.18 14.47
C ALA A 254 19.61 -11.60 13.64
N LYS A 255 20.13 -10.42 14.03
CA LYS A 255 21.31 -9.82 13.37
C LYS A 255 22.54 -10.72 13.45
N THR A 256 22.77 -11.33 14.61
CA THR A 256 23.93 -12.20 14.85
C THR A 256 23.84 -13.49 14.02
N LEU A 257 22.70 -14.18 14.07
CA LEU A 257 22.47 -15.38 13.25
C LEU A 257 22.55 -15.07 11.75
N ARG A 258 22.07 -13.90 11.32
CA ARG A 258 22.12 -13.52 9.91
C ARG A 258 23.56 -13.41 9.42
N LYS A 259 24.44 -12.75 10.18
CA LYS A 259 25.87 -12.67 9.86
C LYS A 259 26.51 -14.06 9.80
N GLN A 260 26.16 -14.93 10.75
CA GLN A 260 26.67 -16.30 10.78
C GLN A 260 26.25 -17.10 9.55
N TYR A 261 24.97 -17.06 9.17
CA TYR A 261 24.45 -17.80 8.03
C TYR A 261 24.90 -17.19 6.70
N GLN A 262 25.11 -15.88 6.62
CA GLN A 262 25.74 -15.25 5.45
C GLN A 262 27.14 -15.80 5.23
N ALA A 263 27.99 -15.84 6.26
CA ALA A 263 29.33 -16.40 6.13
C ALA A 263 29.32 -17.88 5.71
N LYS A 264 28.33 -18.66 6.15
CA LYS A 264 28.16 -20.06 5.70
C LYS A 264 27.72 -20.15 4.24
N GLN A 265 26.82 -19.26 3.80
CA GLN A 265 26.39 -19.19 2.41
C GLN A 265 27.56 -18.80 1.50
N ASP A 266 28.34 -17.79 1.90
CA ASP A 266 29.51 -17.33 1.14
C ASP A 266 30.55 -18.46 1.00
N ALA A 267 30.82 -19.20 2.08
CA ALA A 267 31.72 -20.35 2.05
C ALA A 267 31.21 -21.48 1.14
N LEU A 268 29.89 -21.72 1.11
CA LEU A 268 29.27 -22.70 0.22
C LEU A 268 29.41 -22.29 -1.25
N ASP A 269 29.24 -21.00 -1.54
CA ASP A 269 29.36 -20.48 -2.90
C ASP A 269 30.81 -20.45 -3.38
N GLU A 270 31.76 -20.13 -2.49
CA GLU A 270 33.20 -20.26 -2.75
C GLU A 270 33.61 -21.71 -3.04
N GLU A 271 33.12 -22.67 -2.24
CA GLU A 271 33.37 -24.09 -2.46
C GLU A 271 32.84 -24.56 -3.82
N LYS A 272 31.61 -24.19 -4.17
CA LYS A 272 31.01 -24.50 -5.47
C LYS A 272 31.82 -23.90 -6.63
N ALA A 273 32.26 -22.65 -6.48
CA ALA A 273 33.10 -21.98 -7.47
C ALA A 273 34.44 -22.70 -7.64
N ARG A 274 35.06 -23.14 -6.54
CA ARG A 274 36.31 -23.91 -6.57
C ARG A 274 36.14 -25.25 -7.29
N ILE A 275 35.10 -26.02 -6.95
CA ILE A 275 34.80 -27.30 -7.59
C ILE A 275 34.57 -27.12 -9.09
N GLU A 276 33.82 -26.10 -9.49
CA GLU A 276 33.56 -25.81 -10.90
C GLU A 276 34.84 -25.38 -11.64
N GLN A 277 35.70 -24.58 -11.00
CA GLN A 277 36.99 -24.20 -11.57
C GLN A 277 37.91 -25.42 -11.75
N GLU A 278 37.97 -26.32 -10.75
CA GLU A 278 38.75 -27.55 -10.83
C GLU A 278 38.23 -28.47 -11.94
N ARG A 279 36.91 -28.64 -12.05
CA ARG A 279 36.28 -29.40 -13.14
C ARG A 279 36.68 -28.84 -14.51
N ARG A 280 36.60 -27.52 -14.70
CA ARG A 280 37.02 -26.87 -15.96
C ARG A 280 38.50 -27.04 -16.24
N ALA A 281 39.35 -26.94 -15.21
CA ALA A 281 40.79 -27.13 -15.37
C ALA A 281 41.13 -28.56 -15.77
N LYS A 282 40.44 -29.56 -15.18
CA LYS A 282 40.59 -30.97 -15.53
C LYS A 282 40.14 -31.23 -16.97
N GLU A 283 38.97 -30.75 -17.37
CA GLU A 283 38.46 -30.88 -18.74
C GLU A 283 39.39 -30.22 -19.77
N ALA A 284 39.91 -29.03 -19.46
CA ALA A 284 40.88 -28.35 -20.31
C ALA A 284 42.20 -29.14 -20.43
N ALA A 285 42.68 -29.72 -19.32
CA ALA A 285 43.87 -30.56 -19.32
C ALA A 285 43.67 -31.85 -20.12
N GLU A 286 42.52 -32.51 -19.99
CA GLU A 286 42.16 -33.71 -20.75
C GLU A 286 42.00 -33.39 -22.25
N ALA A 287 41.34 -32.29 -22.61
CA ALA A 287 41.22 -31.84 -23.99
C ALA A 287 42.60 -31.56 -24.61
N LYS A 288 43.50 -30.91 -23.86
CA LYS A 288 44.88 -30.66 -24.30
C LYS A 288 45.68 -31.96 -24.42
N ALA A 289 45.50 -32.91 -23.52
CA ALA A 289 46.15 -34.22 -23.61
C ALA A 289 45.67 -35.01 -24.83
N LEU A 290 44.36 -34.98 -25.12
CA LEU A 290 43.77 -35.60 -26.30
C LEU A 290 44.29 -34.95 -27.59
N ALA A 291 44.33 -33.62 -27.67
CA ALA A 291 44.85 -32.89 -28.84
C ALA A 291 46.27 -33.36 -29.22
N LYS A 292 47.15 -33.57 -28.23
CA LYS A 292 48.52 -34.08 -28.44
C LYS A 292 48.60 -35.49 -29.01
N THR A 293 47.51 -36.25 -28.97
CA THR A 293 47.44 -37.59 -29.59
C THR A 293 46.83 -37.56 -31.00
N GLN A 294 46.21 -36.45 -31.39
CA GLN A 294 45.55 -36.29 -32.69
C GLN A 294 46.52 -35.68 -33.69
N GLY A 295 46.46 -36.16 -34.94
CA GLY A 295 47.19 -35.56 -36.06
C GLY A 295 46.59 -34.22 -36.50
N VAL A 296 47.20 -33.60 -37.52
CA VAL A 296 46.71 -32.33 -38.08
C VAL A 296 45.59 -32.54 -39.10
N SER A 297 44.71 -31.55 -39.23
CA SER A 297 43.63 -31.53 -40.22
C SER A 297 43.45 -30.13 -40.78
N ILE A 298 43.09 -30.02 -42.05
CA ILE A 298 42.80 -28.74 -42.70
C ILE A 298 41.71 -28.00 -41.91
N GLY A 299 41.89 -26.68 -41.74
CA GLY A 299 41.04 -25.81 -40.94
C GLY A 299 41.55 -25.59 -39.51
N MET A 300 42.54 -26.35 -39.04
CA MET A 300 43.14 -26.11 -37.72
C MET A 300 43.87 -24.75 -37.68
N THR A 301 43.74 -24.03 -36.58
CA THR A 301 44.59 -22.86 -36.33
C THR A 301 46.04 -23.28 -36.08
N GLN A 302 46.97 -22.34 -36.25
CA GLN A 302 48.38 -22.54 -35.86
C GLN A 302 48.53 -23.07 -34.43
N GLN A 303 47.76 -22.52 -33.48
CA GLN A 303 47.82 -22.98 -32.08
C GLN A 303 47.32 -24.41 -31.93
N GLN A 304 46.25 -24.79 -32.62
CA GLN A 304 45.76 -26.18 -32.62
C GLN A 304 46.77 -27.16 -33.23
N VAL A 305 47.48 -26.76 -34.29
CA VAL A 305 48.55 -27.56 -34.88
C VAL A 305 49.73 -27.72 -33.90
N LEU A 306 50.13 -26.65 -33.22
CA LEU A 306 51.17 -26.70 -32.19
C LEU A 306 50.79 -27.58 -30.99
N ASP A 307 49.52 -27.60 -30.62
CA ASP A 307 48.99 -28.42 -29.54
C ASP A 307 48.69 -29.88 -29.97
N SER A 308 48.78 -30.18 -31.28
CA SER A 308 48.57 -31.52 -31.84
C SER A 308 49.78 -32.45 -31.67
N SER A 309 49.68 -33.69 -32.15
CA SER A 309 50.81 -34.64 -32.19
C SER A 309 51.98 -34.18 -33.06
N TRP A 310 51.77 -33.22 -33.97
CA TRP A 310 52.82 -32.69 -34.83
C TRP A 310 53.72 -31.70 -34.09
N GLY A 311 53.18 -30.96 -33.12
CA GLY A 311 53.97 -30.04 -32.28
C GLY A 311 54.62 -28.89 -33.07
N ARG A 312 55.78 -28.41 -32.58
CA ARG A 312 56.51 -27.29 -33.20
C ARG A 312 57.22 -27.73 -34.48
N PRO A 313 57.10 -26.95 -35.58
CA PRO A 313 57.87 -27.21 -36.79
C PRO A 313 59.36 -26.97 -36.56
N THR A 314 60.18 -27.53 -37.46
CA THR A 314 61.63 -27.30 -37.47
C THR A 314 61.95 -25.89 -37.96
N ASP A 315 61.28 -25.47 -39.04
CA ASP A 315 61.43 -24.13 -39.63
C ASP A 315 60.06 -23.56 -40.03
N ILE A 316 59.95 -22.22 -40.00
CA ILE A 316 58.77 -21.48 -40.45
C ILE A 316 59.21 -20.45 -41.49
N ASN A 317 58.69 -20.59 -42.71
CA ASN A 317 58.84 -19.60 -43.77
C ASN A 317 57.59 -18.73 -43.80
N LYS A 318 57.72 -17.44 -43.46
CA LYS A 318 56.59 -16.50 -43.36
C LYS A 318 56.70 -15.40 -44.40
N THR A 319 55.63 -15.21 -45.17
CA THR A 319 55.48 -14.13 -46.14
C THR A 319 54.26 -13.28 -45.78
N ILE A 320 54.46 -11.98 -45.62
CA ILE A 320 53.38 -11.01 -45.36
C ILE A 320 53.25 -10.15 -46.59
N THR A 321 52.03 -10.05 -47.11
CA THR A 321 51.68 -9.22 -48.27
C THR A 321 50.52 -8.30 -47.92
N GLU A 322 50.17 -7.38 -48.83
CA GLU A 322 48.95 -6.57 -48.68
C GLU A 322 47.65 -7.40 -48.69
N TYR A 323 47.68 -8.63 -49.22
CA TYR A 323 46.51 -9.51 -49.34
C TYR A 323 46.36 -10.52 -48.20
N GLY A 324 47.34 -10.60 -47.29
CA GLY A 324 47.32 -11.55 -46.18
C GLY A 324 48.70 -12.14 -45.84
N THR A 325 48.69 -13.03 -44.85
CA THR A 325 49.87 -13.74 -44.34
C THR A 325 49.86 -15.19 -44.77
N HIS A 326 50.94 -15.62 -45.42
CA HIS A 326 51.13 -17.01 -45.83
C HIS A 326 52.33 -17.59 -45.09
N GLU A 327 52.16 -18.77 -44.49
CA GLU A 327 53.24 -19.46 -43.78
C GLU A 327 53.37 -20.90 -44.24
N GLN A 328 54.60 -21.36 -44.44
CA GLN A 328 54.92 -22.77 -44.61
C GLN A 328 55.70 -23.24 -43.37
N TRP A 329 55.17 -24.25 -42.71
CA TRP A 329 55.79 -24.89 -41.55
C TRP A 329 56.41 -26.20 -42.01
N VAL A 330 57.72 -26.34 -41.79
CA VAL A 330 58.54 -27.47 -42.24
C VAL A 330 58.75 -28.46 -41.11
N TYR A 331 58.47 -29.73 -41.36
CA TYR A 331 58.73 -30.84 -40.46
C TYR A 331 59.71 -31.84 -41.08
N ASN A 332 60.34 -32.67 -40.26
CA ASN A 332 61.27 -33.69 -40.72
C ASN A 332 60.60 -34.70 -41.67
N GLY A 333 61.37 -35.27 -42.60
CA GLY A 333 60.87 -36.30 -43.52
C GLY A 333 60.04 -35.78 -44.70
N TYR A 334 60.27 -34.54 -45.15
CA TYR A 334 59.57 -33.88 -46.27
C TYR A 334 58.08 -33.63 -46.03
N ASN A 335 57.69 -33.41 -44.77
CA ASN A 335 56.33 -33.06 -44.39
C ASN A 335 56.19 -31.54 -44.24
N TYR A 336 55.13 -30.96 -44.81
CA TYR A 336 54.89 -29.50 -44.83
C TYR A 336 53.43 -29.17 -44.52
N LEU A 337 53.23 -28.13 -43.71
CA LEU A 337 51.92 -27.55 -43.43
C LEU A 337 51.87 -26.12 -43.95
N TYR A 338 50.82 -25.77 -44.69
CA TYR A 338 50.64 -24.44 -45.26
C TYR A 338 49.49 -23.72 -44.57
N PHE A 339 49.74 -22.49 -44.14
CA PHE A 339 48.77 -21.65 -43.44
C PHE A 339 48.48 -20.38 -44.23
N GLU A 340 47.21 -19.98 -44.22
CA GLU A 340 46.73 -18.69 -44.68
C GLU A 340 46.05 -18.00 -43.49
N ASP A 341 46.53 -16.80 -43.14
CA ASP A 341 46.06 -15.99 -42.02
C ASP A 341 45.87 -16.77 -40.70
N GLY A 342 46.79 -17.72 -40.46
CA GLY A 342 46.84 -18.52 -39.24
C GLY A 342 45.99 -19.80 -39.27
N ILE A 343 45.36 -20.14 -40.40
CA ILE A 343 44.56 -21.37 -40.58
C ILE A 343 45.26 -22.33 -41.53
N LEU A 344 45.37 -23.61 -41.16
CA LEU A 344 45.97 -24.67 -41.95
C LEU A 344 45.11 -24.95 -43.19
N THR A 345 45.60 -24.65 -44.39
CA THR A 345 44.87 -24.82 -45.65
C THR A 345 45.33 -26.04 -46.45
N SER A 346 46.57 -26.52 -46.27
CA SER A 346 47.10 -27.68 -46.99
C SER A 346 48.12 -28.49 -46.18
N ILE A 347 48.09 -29.82 -46.37
CA ILE A 347 49.00 -30.79 -45.76
C ILE A 347 49.73 -31.52 -46.90
N GLN A 348 51.07 -31.58 -46.86
CA GLN A 348 51.90 -32.27 -47.84
C GLN A 348 52.83 -33.24 -47.10
N ASN A 349 52.73 -34.54 -47.41
CA ASN A 349 53.44 -35.63 -46.72
C ASN A 349 54.12 -36.58 -47.71
#